data_AF-A0A640VT12-F1
#
_entry.id   AF-A0A640VT12-F1
#
_cell.length_a   1.000
_cell.length_b   1.000
_cell.length_c   1.000
_cell.angle_alpha   90.00
_cell.angle_beta   90.00
_cell.angle_gamma   90.00
#
_symmetry.space_group_name_H-M   'P 1'
#
loop_
_entity.id
_entity.type
_entity.pdbx_description
1 polymer ?
#
loop_
_entity_poly.entity_id
_entity_poly.type
_entity_poly.pdbx_seq_one_letter_code
_entity_poly.pdbx_strand_id
1 'polypeptide(L)'
;MHIEPGVVDGAKMAFAYATAAGAAGYTAKLALQDLKTHSAGSFAVRTALAAVGTFIFFEVLPHFPVGVSEVHFILGTTLFLLMGAAPAALGLALGLLIQGAFFAPSDLPMFFVNVTTLLVPLFAISALAQRFIPQDRAYVDLAYADVFKLSALYQGGVVAWVAFWAFYGQGIGAETAQSVLTFGAAYMLVVLIEPIADLAVLAAAKALRSRLPDGLFTARLYRVA
;
A
#
# COMPACT_ATOMS: atom_id res chain seq x y z
N MET A 1 -6.09 7.63 2.77
CA MET A 1 -6.37 6.27 3.24
C MET A 1 -6.75 6.20 4.71
N HIS A 2 -6.36 7.13 5.59
CA HIS A 2 -6.90 7.13 6.96
C HIS A 2 -8.35 7.55 6.91
N ILE A 3 -9.25 6.64 7.24
CA ILE A 3 -10.67 6.93 7.31
C ILE A 3 -10.92 7.53 8.69
N GLU A 4 -11.64 8.65 8.68
CA GLU A 4 -11.94 9.42 9.89
C GLU A 4 -12.63 8.57 10.96
N PRO A 5 -12.29 8.75 12.25
CA PRO A 5 -12.98 8.09 13.35
C PRO A 5 -14.50 8.30 13.30
N GLY A 6 -15.25 7.23 13.52
CA GLY A 6 -16.72 7.26 13.52
C GLY A 6 -17.37 7.07 12.14
N VAL A 7 -16.60 6.96 11.05
CA VAL A 7 -17.15 6.55 9.75
C VAL A 7 -17.71 5.13 9.83
N VAL A 8 -16.99 4.21 10.45
CA VAL A 8 -17.45 2.84 10.73
C VAL A 8 -17.43 2.63 12.24
N ASP A 9 -18.56 2.24 12.82
CA ASP A 9 -18.67 2.08 14.28
C ASP A 9 -19.62 0.93 14.69
N GLY A 10 -19.53 0.53 15.96
CA GLY A 10 -20.37 -0.47 16.59
C GLY A 10 -20.31 -1.81 15.87
N ALA A 11 -21.48 -2.37 15.55
CA ALA A 11 -21.60 -3.67 14.90
C ALA A 11 -20.92 -3.73 13.52
N LYS A 12 -20.77 -2.58 12.83
CA LYS A 12 -20.15 -2.52 11.50
C LYS A 12 -18.64 -2.81 11.54
N MET A 13 -17.99 -2.55 12.67
CA MET A 13 -16.56 -2.88 12.85
C MET A 13 -16.27 -4.38 12.80
N ALA A 14 -17.26 -5.25 13.04
CA ALA A 14 -17.09 -6.69 12.87
C ALA A 14 -16.63 -7.05 11.45
N PHE A 15 -17.11 -6.33 10.42
CA PHE A 15 -16.68 -6.55 9.05
C PHE A 15 -15.23 -6.09 8.81
N ALA A 16 -14.79 -5.00 9.46
CA ALA A 16 -13.40 -4.54 9.43
C ALA A 16 -12.46 -5.59 10.05
N TYR A 17 -12.85 -6.19 11.18
CA TYR A 17 -12.08 -7.26 11.80
C TYR A 17 -12.02 -8.51 10.92
N ALA A 18 -13.14 -8.91 10.31
CA ALA A 18 -13.19 -10.07 9.42
C ALA A 18 -12.29 -9.88 8.18
N THR A 19 -12.39 -8.72 7.52
CA THR A 19 -11.56 -8.40 6.35
C THR A 19 -10.08 -8.26 6.73
N ALA A 20 -9.76 -7.67 7.88
CA ALA A 20 -8.39 -7.60 8.37
C ALA A 20 -7.82 -8.98 8.73
N ALA A 21 -8.62 -9.87 9.34
CA ALA A 21 -8.20 -11.25 9.60
C ALA A 21 -7.91 -12.00 8.28
N GLY A 22 -8.75 -11.81 7.26
CA GLY A 22 -8.51 -12.33 5.91
C GLY A 22 -7.22 -11.78 5.29
N ALA A 23 -6.99 -10.46 5.40
CA ALA A 23 -5.78 -9.81 4.92
C ALA A 23 -4.52 -10.29 5.65
N ALA A 24 -4.59 -10.47 6.96
CA ALA A 24 -3.51 -11.02 7.78
C ALA A 24 -3.20 -12.47 7.38
N GLY A 25 -4.22 -13.31 7.20
CA GLY A 25 -4.06 -14.69 6.73
C GLY A 25 -3.43 -14.77 5.34
N TYR A 26 -3.85 -13.90 4.41
CA TYR A 26 -3.24 -13.83 3.08
C TYR A 26 -1.80 -13.31 3.13
N THR A 27 -1.52 -12.32 3.98
CA THR A 27 -0.14 -11.85 4.23
C THR A 27 0.74 -12.97 4.76
N ALA A 28 0.25 -13.77 5.71
CA ALA A 28 0.97 -14.93 6.23
C ALA A 28 1.24 -15.97 5.14
N LYS A 29 0.27 -16.23 4.25
CA LYS A 29 0.46 -17.09 3.08
C LYS A 29 1.59 -16.56 2.18
N LEU A 30 1.58 -15.26 1.86
CA LEU A 30 2.62 -14.64 1.03
C LEU A 30 3.99 -14.69 1.72
N ALA A 31 4.05 -14.49 3.03
CA ALA A 31 5.29 -14.58 3.81
C ALA A 31 5.88 -16.01 3.75
N LEU A 32 5.05 -17.03 3.92
CA LEU A 32 5.47 -18.43 3.77
C LEU A 32 5.96 -18.76 2.35
N GLN A 33 5.41 -18.10 1.32
CA GLN A 33 5.90 -18.25 -0.06
C GLN A 33 7.25 -17.55 -0.25
N ASP A 34 7.40 -16.33 0.27
CA ASP A 34 8.65 -15.56 0.16
C ASP A 34 9.83 -16.28 0.84
N LEU A 35 9.60 -16.83 2.04
CA LEU A 35 10.58 -17.59 2.81
C LEU A 35 11.07 -18.90 2.15
N LYS A 36 10.39 -19.38 1.09
CA LYS A 36 10.88 -20.50 0.27
C LYS A 36 12.02 -20.09 -0.66
N THR A 37 12.13 -18.80 -0.97
CA THR A 37 13.06 -18.26 -1.98
C THR A 37 14.05 -17.25 -1.39
N HIS A 38 13.74 -16.68 -0.22
CA HIS A 38 14.58 -15.73 0.49
C HIS A 38 14.85 -16.21 1.92
N SER A 39 15.96 -15.77 2.51
CA SER A 39 16.27 -16.06 3.91
C SER A 39 15.38 -15.24 4.85
N ALA A 40 15.18 -15.75 6.07
CA ALA A 40 14.46 -15.03 7.12
C ALA A 40 15.08 -13.65 7.43
N GLY A 41 16.41 -13.53 7.37
CA GLY A 41 17.10 -12.25 7.55
C GLY A 41 16.76 -11.24 6.44
N SER A 42 16.80 -11.66 5.18
CA SER A 42 16.38 -10.82 4.04
C SER A 42 14.91 -10.40 4.14
N PHE A 43 14.03 -11.32 4.54
CA PHE A 43 12.61 -11.02 4.79
C PHE A 43 12.42 -9.97 5.89
N ALA A 44 13.11 -10.12 7.03
CA ALA A 44 13.02 -9.20 8.15
C ALA A 44 13.51 -7.79 7.78
N VAL A 45 14.65 -7.68 7.10
CA VAL A 45 15.20 -6.39 6.65
C VAL A 45 14.26 -5.71 5.67
N ARG A 46 13.74 -6.42 4.65
CA ARG A 46 12.76 -5.87 3.70
C ARG A 46 11.50 -5.38 4.38
N THR A 47 11.01 -6.12 5.38
CA THR A 47 9.83 -5.74 6.17
C THR A 47 10.10 -4.48 7.00
N ALA A 48 11.26 -4.40 7.65
CA ALA A 48 11.66 -3.23 8.43
C ALA A 48 11.81 -1.99 7.54
N LEU A 49 12.47 -2.13 6.38
CA LEU A 49 12.59 -1.04 5.41
C LEU A 49 11.22 -0.59 4.88
N ALA A 50 10.31 -1.53 4.61
CA ALA A 50 8.95 -1.19 4.21
C ALA A 50 8.17 -0.48 5.31
N ALA A 51 8.35 -0.87 6.59
CA ALA A 51 7.72 -0.19 7.73
C ALA A 51 8.26 1.24 7.91
N VAL A 52 9.58 1.42 7.82
CA VAL A 52 10.22 2.75 7.86
C VAL A 52 9.76 3.61 6.69
N GLY A 53 9.71 3.05 5.48
CA GLY A 53 9.20 3.75 4.30
C GLY A 53 7.76 4.20 4.51
N THR A 54 6.88 3.29 4.92
CA THR A 54 5.47 3.58 5.25
C THR A 54 5.36 4.72 6.28
N PHE A 55 6.12 4.64 7.37
CA PHE A 55 6.11 5.68 8.40
C PHE A 55 6.51 7.04 7.83
N ILE A 56 7.58 7.11 7.03
CA ILE A 56 8.00 8.35 6.36
C ILE A 56 6.88 8.87 5.44
N PHE A 57 6.26 7.97 4.68
CA PHE A 57 5.23 8.35 3.72
C PHE A 57 3.98 8.91 4.37
N PHE A 58 3.59 8.40 5.54
CA PHE A 58 2.35 8.81 6.17
C PHE A 58 2.53 9.91 7.21
N GLU A 59 3.68 9.95 7.89
CA GLU A 59 3.93 10.91 8.97
C GLU A 59 4.76 12.12 8.51
N VAL A 60 5.75 11.91 7.64
CA VAL A 60 6.72 12.95 7.28
C VAL A 60 6.34 13.66 5.98
N LEU A 61 5.83 12.93 4.99
CA LEU A 61 5.37 13.53 3.74
C LEU A 61 4.04 14.27 3.92
N PRO A 62 3.73 15.25 3.05
CA PRO A 62 2.48 15.99 3.13
C PRO A 62 1.25 15.07 3.01
N HIS A 63 0.32 15.23 3.94
CA HIS A 63 -1.00 14.61 3.92
C HIS A 63 -2.08 15.65 4.27
N PHE A 64 -3.28 15.46 3.74
CA PHE A 64 -4.38 16.43 3.89
C PHE A 64 -5.72 15.72 4.11
N PRO A 65 -6.56 16.17 5.06
CA PRO A 65 -7.91 15.64 5.23
C PRO A 65 -8.80 16.08 4.05
N VAL A 66 -9.49 15.13 3.42
CA VAL A 66 -10.37 15.38 2.27
C VAL A 66 -11.61 14.48 2.34
N GLY A 67 -12.73 15.06 2.76
CA GLY A 67 -14.00 14.32 2.83
C GLY A 67 -13.99 13.28 3.96
N VAL A 68 -14.13 12.01 3.62
CA VAL A 68 -14.20 10.88 4.57
C VAL A 68 -12.83 10.31 4.96
N SER A 69 -11.75 10.78 4.33
CA SER A 69 -10.42 10.23 4.53
C SER A 69 -9.32 11.23 4.21
N GLU A 70 -8.09 10.95 4.61
CA GLU A 70 -6.92 11.77 4.30
C GLU A 70 -6.25 11.35 2.99
N VAL A 71 -5.73 12.28 2.20
CA VAL A 71 -4.88 11.97 1.05
C VAL A 71 -3.43 11.95 1.49
N HIS A 72 -2.75 10.84 1.23
CA HIS A 72 -1.31 10.71 1.45
C HIS A 72 -0.66 10.17 0.18
N PHE A 73 0.64 10.44 0.04
CA PHE A 73 1.50 9.61 -0.81
C PHE A 73 1.67 8.27 -0.12
N ILE A 74 1.12 7.21 -0.71
CA ILE A 74 1.17 5.87 -0.12
C ILE A 74 2.44 5.16 -0.55
N LEU A 75 2.83 5.35 -1.82
CA LEU A 75 3.97 4.70 -2.45
C LEU A 75 3.96 3.18 -2.26
N GLY A 76 2.75 2.59 -2.18
CA GLY A 76 2.56 1.16 -1.95
C GLY A 76 3.07 0.32 -3.12
N THR A 77 2.99 0.85 -4.34
CA THR A 77 3.63 0.26 -5.53
C THR A 77 5.16 0.29 -5.42
N THR A 78 5.74 1.38 -4.91
CA THR A 78 7.20 1.45 -4.64
C THR A 78 7.62 0.36 -3.67
N LEU A 79 6.91 0.23 -2.55
CA LEU A 79 7.19 -0.78 -1.53
C LEU A 79 7.06 -2.19 -2.11
N PHE A 80 6.01 -2.45 -2.88
CA PHE A 80 5.82 -3.72 -3.58
C PHE A 80 6.96 -4.04 -4.54
N LEU A 81 7.36 -3.09 -5.40
CA LEU A 81 8.39 -3.29 -6.42
C LEU A 81 9.77 -3.50 -5.79
N LEU A 82 10.08 -2.82 -4.68
CA LEU A 82 11.37 -2.98 -4.01
C LEU A 82 11.41 -4.20 -3.08
N MET A 83 10.37 -4.40 -2.27
CA MET A 83 10.42 -5.32 -1.13
C MET A 83 9.69 -6.64 -1.41
N GLY A 84 8.79 -6.66 -2.40
CA GLY A 84 7.89 -7.76 -2.67
C GLY A 84 6.61 -7.68 -1.84
N ALA A 85 5.62 -8.51 -2.20
CA ALA A 85 4.26 -8.40 -1.66
C ALA A 85 4.17 -8.59 -0.14
N ALA A 86 4.79 -9.64 0.41
CA ALA A 86 4.70 -9.92 1.85
C ALA A 86 5.42 -8.88 2.72
N PRO A 87 6.70 -8.52 2.44
CA PRO A 87 7.36 -7.47 3.20
C PRO A 87 6.68 -6.11 3.07
N ALA A 88 6.15 -5.76 1.88
CA ALA A 88 5.39 -4.53 1.70
C ALA A 88 4.10 -4.52 2.52
N ALA A 89 3.35 -5.63 2.55
CA ALA A 89 2.12 -5.76 3.32
C ALA A 89 2.38 -5.62 4.83
N LEU A 90 3.38 -6.33 5.35
CA LEU A 90 3.76 -6.22 6.76
C LEU A 90 4.29 -4.81 7.08
N GLY A 91 5.08 -4.23 6.19
CA GLY A 91 5.60 -2.87 6.32
C GLY A 91 4.48 -1.83 6.40
N LEU A 92 3.49 -1.88 5.50
CA LEU A 92 2.33 -0.99 5.52
C LEU A 92 1.54 -1.12 6.83
N ALA A 93 1.30 -2.34 7.29
CA ALA A 93 0.58 -2.57 8.54
C ALA A 93 1.36 -2.09 9.77
N LEU A 94 2.66 -2.34 9.82
CA LEU A 94 3.52 -1.93 10.94
C LEU A 94 3.75 -0.42 10.97
N GLY A 95 4.01 0.20 9.82
CA GLY A 95 4.16 1.66 9.72
C GLY A 95 2.89 2.38 10.14
N LEU A 96 1.73 1.92 9.66
CA LEU A 96 0.42 2.43 10.09
C LEU A 96 0.20 2.25 11.60
N LEU A 97 0.55 1.08 12.15
CA LEU A 97 0.39 0.82 13.58
C LEU A 97 1.28 1.72 14.44
N ILE A 98 2.54 1.91 14.04
CA ILE A 98 3.50 2.78 14.75
C ILE A 98 3.01 4.23 14.69
N GLN A 99 2.59 4.71 13.51
CA GLN A 99 2.04 6.04 13.38
C GLN A 99 0.80 6.23 14.27
N GLY A 100 -0.17 5.33 14.17
CA GLY A 100 -1.39 5.39 14.97
C GLY A 100 -1.13 5.26 16.47
N ALA A 101 -0.14 4.49 16.91
CA ALA A 101 0.15 4.31 18.33
C ALA A 101 0.85 5.51 18.97
N PHE A 102 1.70 6.22 18.24
CA PHE A 102 2.61 7.23 18.81
C PHE A 102 2.35 8.67 18.33
N PHE A 103 1.77 8.86 17.15
CA PHE A 103 1.64 10.18 16.51
C PHE A 103 0.17 10.55 16.24
N ALA A 104 -0.66 9.58 15.86
CA ALA A 104 -2.10 9.77 15.64
C ALA A 104 -2.98 8.74 16.42
N PRO A 105 -3.00 8.76 17.77
CA PRO A 105 -3.82 7.85 18.57
C PRO A 105 -5.32 7.89 18.28
N SER A 106 -5.81 9.02 17.75
CA SER A 106 -7.19 9.19 17.29
C SER A 106 -7.57 8.20 16.20
N ASP A 107 -6.61 7.74 15.39
CA ASP A 107 -6.86 6.91 14.20
C ASP A 107 -6.87 5.42 14.53
N LEU A 108 -6.38 5.05 15.71
CA LEU A 108 -6.24 3.67 16.15
C LEU A 108 -7.57 2.88 16.18
N PRO A 109 -8.73 3.46 16.55
CA PRO A 109 -10.03 2.78 16.42
C PRO A 109 -10.34 2.34 14.98
N MET A 110 -9.86 3.08 13.98
CA MET A 110 -10.03 2.80 12.57
C MET A 110 -8.90 1.97 11.97
N PHE A 111 -7.96 1.47 12.78
CA PHE A 111 -6.77 0.74 12.30
C PHE A 111 -7.11 -0.39 11.32
N PHE A 112 -8.10 -1.23 11.62
CA PHE A 112 -8.45 -2.38 10.77
C PHE A 112 -9.13 -1.96 9.45
N VAL A 113 -9.85 -0.84 9.47
CA VAL A 113 -10.42 -0.22 8.27
C VAL A 113 -9.29 0.34 7.39
N ASN A 114 -8.33 1.03 8.00
CA ASN A 114 -7.22 1.67 7.32
C ASN A 114 -6.22 0.64 6.77
N VAL A 115 -5.88 -0.39 7.55
CA VAL A 115 -4.94 -1.43 7.10
C VAL A 115 -5.53 -2.22 5.92
N THR A 116 -6.83 -2.53 5.92
CA THR A 116 -7.44 -3.23 4.77
C THR A 116 -7.51 -2.36 3.53
N THR A 117 -7.69 -1.05 3.70
CA THR A 117 -7.61 -0.04 2.63
C THR A 117 -6.25 -0.03 1.94
N LEU A 118 -5.18 -0.36 2.66
CA LEU A 118 -3.83 -0.47 2.10
C LEU A 118 -3.55 -1.86 1.51
N LEU A 119 -3.93 -2.92 2.24
CA LEU A 119 -3.51 -4.28 1.92
C LEU A 119 -4.33 -4.93 0.81
N VAL A 120 -5.63 -4.68 0.75
CA VAL A 120 -6.46 -5.33 -0.28
C VAL A 120 -6.08 -4.86 -1.69
N PRO A 121 -5.88 -3.55 -1.95
CA PRO A 121 -5.34 -3.09 -3.23
C PRO A 121 -3.93 -3.61 -3.50
N LEU A 122 -3.08 -3.75 -2.47
CA LEU A 122 -1.74 -4.33 -2.61
C LEU A 122 -1.82 -5.79 -3.09
N PHE A 123 -2.74 -6.58 -2.55
CA PHE A 123 -2.93 -7.96 -2.99
C PHE A 123 -3.50 -8.03 -4.40
N ALA A 124 -4.41 -7.12 -4.76
CA ALA A 124 -4.93 -7.01 -6.11
C ALA A 124 -3.81 -6.75 -7.12
N ILE A 125 -2.94 -5.77 -6.86
CA ILE A 125 -1.81 -5.49 -7.76
C ILE A 125 -0.80 -6.65 -7.76
N SER A 126 -0.56 -7.32 -6.64
CA SER A 126 0.34 -8.48 -6.57
C SER A 126 -0.19 -9.65 -7.40
N ALA A 127 -1.49 -9.92 -7.37
CA ALA A 127 -2.12 -10.97 -8.16
C ALA A 127 -2.16 -10.62 -9.65
N LEU A 128 -2.34 -9.34 -9.99
CA LEU A 128 -2.44 -8.86 -11.36
C LEU A 128 -1.09 -8.45 -11.97
N ALA A 129 -0.03 -8.36 -11.17
CA ALA A 129 1.30 -7.96 -11.61
C ALA A 129 1.80 -8.84 -12.76
N GLN A 130 1.47 -10.14 -12.75
CA GLN A 130 1.88 -11.03 -13.83
C GLN A 130 1.26 -10.69 -15.19
N ARG A 131 0.08 -10.04 -15.19
CA ARG A 131 -0.63 -9.63 -16.40
C ARG A 131 -0.20 -8.24 -16.89
N PHE A 132 0.13 -7.34 -15.97
CA PHE A 132 0.43 -5.94 -16.30
C PHE A 132 1.92 -5.64 -16.42
N ILE A 133 2.77 -6.43 -15.77
CA ILE A 133 4.22 -6.25 -15.80
C ILE A 133 4.83 -7.25 -16.80
N PRO A 134 5.67 -6.80 -17.75
CA PRO A 134 6.42 -7.69 -18.63
C PRO A 134 7.25 -8.70 -17.82
N GLN A 135 7.17 -10.00 -18.17
CA GLN A 135 7.92 -11.04 -17.46
C GLN A 135 9.39 -11.09 -17.86
N ASP A 136 9.70 -10.61 -19.06
CA ASP A 136 11.03 -10.52 -19.68
C ASP A 136 11.85 -9.32 -19.17
N ARG A 137 11.35 -8.56 -18.20
CA ARG A 137 12.01 -7.38 -17.64
C ARG A 137 12.10 -7.45 -16.12
N ALA A 138 13.25 -7.04 -15.59
CA ALA A 138 13.40 -6.75 -14.17
C ALA A 138 12.66 -5.46 -13.80
N TYR A 139 12.29 -5.29 -12.52
CA TYR A 139 11.53 -4.09 -12.15
C TYR A 139 12.29 -2.77 -12.36
N VAL A 140 13.63 -2.78 -12.24
CA VAL A 140 14.45 -1.60 -12.56
C VAL A 140 14.43 -1.19 -14.04
N ASP A 141 13.90 -2.03 -14.92
CA ASP A 141 13.82 -1.82 -16.37
C ASP A 141 12.38 -1.57 -16.87
N LEU A 142 11.45 -1.31 -15.94
CA LEU A 142 10.06 -0.99 -16.29
C LEU A 142 9.94 0.37 -16.97
N ALA A 143 9.02 0.44 -17.94
CA ALA A 143 8.67 1.70 -18.56
C ALA A 143 7.65 2.47 -17.70
N TYR A 144 7.53 3.78 -17.95
CA TYR A 144 6.52 4.62 -17.30
C TYR A 144 5.12 4.03 -17.39
N ALA A 145 4.73 3.49 -18.54
CA ALA A 145 3.42 2.90 -18.75
C ALA A 145 3.15 1.69 -17.83
N ASP A 146 4.18 0.91 -17.50
CA ASP A 146 4.03 -0.28 -16.64
C ASP A 146 3.81 0.16 -15.19
N VAL A 147 4.61 1.12 -14.72
CA VAL A 147 4.53 1.70 -13.39
C VAL A 147 3.22 2.48 -13.21
N PHE A 148 2.82 3.28 -14.21
CA PHE A 148 1.56 4.03 -14.19
C PHE A 148 0.35 3.09 -14.06
N LYS A 149 0.32 1.97 -14.79
CA LYS A 149 -0.77 0.98 -14.66
C LYS A 149 -0.85 0.39 -13.26
N LEU A 150 0.30 0.07 -12.65
CA LEU A 150 0.33 -0.45 -11.27
C LEU A 150 -0.15 0.60 -10.27
N SER A 151 0.34 1.84 -10.38
CA SER A 151 -0.06 2.93 -9.49
C SER A 151 -1.55 3.25 -9.63
N ALA A 152 -2.06 3.35 -10.87
CA ALA A 152 -3.48 3.56 -11.12
C ALA A 152 -4.35 2.43 -10.55
N LEU A 153 -3.90 1.17 -10.66
CA LEU A 153 -4.63 0.03 -10.09
C LEU A 153 -4.59 0.05 -8.55
N TYR A 154 -3.44 0.34 -7.95
CA TYR A 154 -3.29 0.41 -6.51
C TYR A 154 -4.13 1.54 -5.92
N GLN A 155 -3.97 2.75 -6.44
CA GLN A 155 -4.67 3.94 -5.96
C GLN A 155 -6.16 3.91 -6.28
N GLY A 156 -6.53 3.41 -7.46
CA GLY A 156 -7.94 3.13 -7.79
C GLY A 156 -8.55 2.12 -6.82
N GLY A 157 -7.78 1.09 -6.43
CA GLY A 157 -8.18 0.14 -5.39
C GLY A 157 -8.35 0.80 -4.03
N VAL A 158 -7.43 1.69 -3.62
CA VAL A 158 -7.53 2.45 -2.36
C VAL A 158 -8.79 3.31 -2.36
N VAL A 159 -9.03 4.08 -3.42
CA VAL A 159 -10.23 4.92 -3.55
C VAL A 159 -11.50 4.06 -3.51
N ALA A 160 -11.52 2.93 -4.22
CA ALA A 160 -12.65 2.01 -4.20
C ALA A 160 -12.90 1.42 -2.80
N TRP A 161 -11.84 1.09 -2.07
CA TRP A 161 -11.95 0.55 -0.71
C TRP A 161 -12.40 1.60 0.30
N VAL A 162 -11.93 2.85 0.17
CA VAL A 162 -12.44 3.98 0.96
C VAL A 162 -13.91 4.25 0.67
N ALA A 163 -14.29 4.26 -0.61
CA ALA A 163 -15.69 4.41 -1.01
C ALA A 163 -16.58 3.32 -0.40
N PHE A 164 -16.11 2.07 -0.45
CA PHE A 164 -16.79 0.94 0.17
C PHE A 164 -17.03 1.19 1.67
N TRP A 165 -16.00 1.56 2.43
CA TRP A 165 -16.12 1.83 3.86
C TRP A 165 -17.02 3.02 4.18
N ALA A 166 -16.94 4.10 3.39
CA ALA A 166 -17.80 5.26 3.55
C ALA A 166 -19.27 4.92 3.35
N PHE A 167 -19.63 4.22 2.26
CA PHE A 167 -21.01 3.79 2.01
C PHE A 167 -21.50 2.75 3.02
N TYR A 168 -20.62 1.82 3.43
CA TYR A 168 -20.96 0.83 4.45
C TYR A 168 -21.21 1.48 5.82
N GLY A 169 -20.34 2.41 6.19
CA GLY A 169 -20.32 3.12 7.46
C GLY A 169 -21.44 4.15 7.60
N GLN A 170 -21.52 5.09 6.66
CA GLN A 170 -22.44 6.24 6.71
C GLN A 170 -23.73 6.03 5.92
N GLY A 171 -23.80 4.98 5.08
CA GLY A 171 -24.95 4.70 4.22
C GLY A 171 -24.84 5.36 2.84
N ILE A 172 -25.75 4.96 1.94
CA ILE A 172 -25.83 5.48 0.58
C ILE A 172 -26.69 6.74 0.59
N GLY A 173 -26.04 7.90 0.39
CA GLY A 173 -26.70 9.21 0.35
C GLY A 173 -25.88 10.22 -0.45
N ALA A 174 -26.48 11.37 -0.74
CA ALA A 174 -25.83 12.44 -1.52
C ALA A 174 -24.57 12.98 -0.83
N GLU A 175 -24.61 13.15 0.49
CA GLU A 175 -23.48 13.62 1.30
C GLU A 175 -22.30 12.64 1.25
N THR A 176 -22.54 11.34 1.50
CA THR A 176 -21.52 10.29 1.40
C THR A 176 -20.94 10.23 -0.01
N ALA A 177 -21.79 10.29 -1.05
CA ALA A 177 -21.34 10.28 -2.43
C ALA A 177 -20.45 11.48 -2.77
N GLN A 178 -20.84 12.69 -2.35
CA GLN A 178 -20.04 13.90 -2.54
C GLN A 178 -18.69 13.81 -1.83
N SER A 179 -18.68 13.28 -0.60
CA SER A 179 -17.45 13.11 0.18
C SER A 179 -16.48 12.12 -0.48
N VAL A 180 -16.99 10.97 -0.94
CA VAL A 180 -16.22 9.98 -1.71
C VAL A 180 -15.71 10.56 -3.02
N LEU A 181 -16.53 11.31 -3.76
CA LEU A 181 -16.12 11.96 -5.01
C LEU A 181 -15.01 12.99 -4.78
N THR A 182 -15.12 13.79 -3.72
CA THR A 182 -14.11 14.79 -3.35
C THR A 182 -12.79 14.11 -3.02
N PHE A 183 -12.84 13.04 -2.22
CA PHE A 183 -11.67 12.21 -1.90
C PHE A 183 -11.04 11.58 -3.15
N GLY A 184 -11.85 10.96 -4.01
CA GLY A 184 -11.40 10.34 -5.25
C GLY A 184 -10.76 11.34 -6.21
N ALA A 185 -11.32 12.54 -6.34
CA ALA A 185 -10.76 13.62 -7.15
C ALA A 185 -9.39 14.06 -6.62
N ALA A 186 -9.23 14.18 -5.30
CA ALA A 186 -7.94 14.53 -4.72
C ALA A 186 -6.87 13.44 -4.92
N TYR A 187 -7.25 12.15 -4.88
CA TYR A 187 -6.35 11.04 -5.17
C TYR A 187 -5.88 10.97 -6.63
N MET A 188 -6.56 11.64 -7.58
CA MET A 188 -6.06 11.71 -8.96
C MET A 188 -4.73 12.45 -9.06
N LEU A 189 -4.45 13.40 -8.15
CA LEU A 189 -3.12 14.03 -8.08
C LEU A 189 -2.05 13.03 -7.68
N VAL A 190 -2.35 12.14 -6.72
CA VAL A 190 -1.44 11.09 -6.26
C VAL A 190 -1.13 10.12 -7.40
N VAL A 191 -2.15 9.69 -8.16
CA VAL A 191 -2.00 8.82 -9.34
C VAL A 191 -1.08 9.43 -10.41
N LEU A 192 -1.03 10.75 -10.54
CA LEU A 192 -0.16 11.42 -11.51
C LEU A 192 1.28 11.56 -11.01
N ILE A 193 1.48 11.71 -9.70
CA ILE A 193 2.78 12.00 -9.10
C ILE A 193 3.54 10.72 -8.72
N GLU A 194 2.88 9.75 -8.09
CA GLU A 194 3.53 8.54 -7.59
C GLU A 194 4.28 7.71 -8.65
N PRO A 195 3.79 7.54 -9.90
CA PRO A 195 4.54 6.81 -10.92
C PRO A 195 5.90 7.43 -11.23
N ILE A 196 6.04 8.75 -11.07
CA ILE A 196 7.30 9.46 -11.26
C ILE A 196 8.26 9.13 -10.10
N ALA A 197 7.73 9.14 -8.86
CA ALA A 197 8.50 8.74 -7.69
C ALA A 197 8.94 7.27 -7.77
N ASP A 198 8.06 6.36 -8.20
CA ASP A 198 8.36 4.96 -8.46
C ASP A 198 9.54 4.82 -9.44
N LEU A 199 9.49 5.50 -10.58
CA LEU A 199 10.58 5.45 -11.55
C LEU A 199 11.89 6.03 -11.01
N ALA A 200 11.83 7.13 -10.27
CA ALA A 200 13.02 7.73 -9.66
C ALA A 200 13.68 6.76 -8.67
N VAL A 201 12.88 6.07 -7.86
CA VAL A 201 13.35 5.07 -6.90
C VAL A 201 13.91 3.84 -7.61
N LEU A 202 13.25 3.36 -8.67
CA LEU A 202 13.76 2.25 -9.49
C LEU A 202 15.08 2.61 -10.18
N ALA A 203 15.21 3.83 -10.70
CA ALA A 203 16.45 4.33 -11.29
C ALA A 203 17.58 4.39 -10.26
N ALA A 204 17.29 4.86 -9.04
CA ALA A 204 18.24 4.85 -7.93
C ALA A 204 18.67 3.42 -7.56
N ALA A 205 17.72 2.49 -7.45
CA ALA A 205 18.00 1.07 -7.19
C ALA A 205 18.90 0.48 -8.30
N LYS A 206 18.61 0.79 -9.57
CA LYS A 206 19.44 0.37 -10.72
C LYS A 206 20.88 0.87 -10.61
N ALA A 207 21.06 2.14 -10.27
CA ALA A 207 22.37 2.77 -10.13
C ALA A 207 23.18 2.19 -8.95
N LEU A 208 22.51 1.73 -7.90
CA LEU A 208 23.12 1.20 -6.68
C LEU A 208 23.27 -0.33 -6.67
N ARG A 209 22.83 -1.03 -7.71
CA ARG A 209 22.78 -2.51 -7.79
C ARG A 209 24.10 -3.20 -7.39
N SER A 210 25.25 -2.68 -7.82
CA SER A 210 26.57 -3.28 -7.52
C SER A 210 27.13 -2.91 -6.14
N ARG A 211 26.48 -1.98 -5.42
CA ARG A 211 26.93 -1.47 -4.11
C ARG A 211 26.10 -2.00 -2.94
N LEU A 212 24.95 -2.62 -3.22
CA LEU A 212 24.01 -3.06 -2.20
C LEU A 212 24.14 -4.58 -1.97
N PRO A 213 23.97 -5.05 -0.72
CA PRO A 213 24.03 -6.47 -0.41
C PRO A 213 22.94 -7.26 -1.13
N ASP A 214 23.27 -8.50 -1.50
CA ASP A 214 22.27 -9.44 -2.01
C ASP A 214 21.19 -9.70 -0.95
N GLY A 215 19.94 -9.80 -1.41
CA GLY A 215 18.78 -10.07 -0.55
C GLY A 215 18.22 -8.85 0.20
N LEU A 216 18.77 -7.64 0.00
CA LEU A 216 18.18 -6.41 0.53
C LEU A 216 16.80 -6.08 -0.07
N PHE A 217 16.54 -6.58 -1.28
CA PHE A 217 15.32 -6.35 -2.06
C PHE A 217 14.76 -7.67 -2.62
N THR A 218 13.54 -7.61 -3.16
CA THR A 218 12.96 -8.74 -3.89
C THR A 218 13.82 -9.13 -5.11
N ALA A 219 13.96 -10.42 -5.38
CA ALA A 219 14.74 -10.92 -6.51
C ALA A 219 14.30 -10.29 -7.85
N ARG A 220 12.99 -10.09 -8.04
CA ARG A 220 12.39 -9.51 -9.26
C ARG A 220 12.78 -8.05 -9.51
N LEU A 221 13.35 -7.37 -8.50
CA LEU A 221 13.88 -6.03 -8.69
C LEU A 221 14.99 -6.01 -9.74
N TYR A 222 15.87 -7.01 -9.73
CA TYR A 222 17.07 -7.09 -10.58
C TYR A 222 17.10 -8.29 -11.52
N ARG A 223 16.06 -9.14 -11.48
CA ARG A 223 15.93 -10.35 -12.28
C ARG A 223 14.57 -10.38 -12.97
N VAL A 224 14.53 -11.01 -14.13
CA VAL A 224 13.29 -11.37 -14.83
C VAL A 224 12.52 -12.43 -14.01
N ALA A 225 11.23 -12.58 -14.31
CA ALA A 225 10.34 -13.47 -13.58
C ALA A 225 10.61 -14.96 -13.83
#